data_AF-A0AA39RQD0-F1
#
_entry.id   AF-A0AA39RQD0-F1
#
_cell.length_a   1.000
_cell.length_b   1.000
_cell.length_c   1.000
_cell.angle_alpha   90.00
_cell.angle_beta   90.00
_cell.angle_gamma   90.00
#
_symmetry.space_group_name_H-M   'P 1'
#
loop_
_entity.id
_entity.type
_entity.pdbx_description
1 polymer ?
#
loop_
_entity_poly.entity_id
_entity_poly.type
_entity_poly.pdbx_seq_one_letter_code
_entity_poly.pdbx_strand_id
1 'polypeptide(L)'
;MEKMRSENVVAYEWLAEWQLTGIPCIHGISTLLSSNRDLIDYIHNKYKKENFIEAYAPRGRPKKARAFQADEIRVGGKSKLRRNYVVVRCSMCKQEGHNKSTCERRSEGNLDGLKQDKKALKLKVFKQVKDQIKLIVFKQVKEPIRLEFFKQVKEAD
;
A
#
# COMPACT_ATOMS: atom_id res chain seq x y z
N MET A 1 27.81 -34.81 7.70
CA MET A 1 26.71 -34.56 8.65
C MET A 1 26.64 -33.12 9.15
N GLU A 2 27.71 -32.32 9.00
CA GLU A 2 27.76 -30.94 9.52
C GLU A 2 27.22 -29.88 8.54
N LYS A 3 27.03 -30.22 7.26
CA LYS A 3 26.46 -29.33 6.23
C LYS A 3 24.92 -29.19 6.26
N MET A 4 24.20 -30.05 6.99
CA MET A 4 22.72 -29.94 7.14
C MET A 4 22.29 -29.02 8.28
N ARG A 5 23.23 -28.55 9.11
CA ARG A 5 22.94 -27.65 10.25
C ARG A 5 22.96 -26.17 9.89
N SER A 6 23.66 -25.77 8.82
CA SER A 6 23.72 -24.36 8.40
C SER A 6 22.52 -23.92 7.54
N GLU A 7 21.85 -24.84 6.85
CA GLU A 7 20.60 -24.56 6.12
C GLU A 7 19.39 -24.42 7.07
N ASN A 8 19.53 -24.95 8.28
CA ASN A 8 18.53 -24.92 9.35
C ASN A 8 18.69 -23.74 10.32
N VAL A 9 19.44 -22.69 10.01
CA VAL A 9 19.41 -21.44 10.82
C VAL A 9 18.58 -20.38 10.11
N VAL A 10 18.61 -20.38 8.78
CA VAL A 10 17.82 -19.48 7.94
C VAL A 10 16.33 -19.81 8.02
N ALA A 11 15.93 -21.06 8.26
CA ALA A 11 14.51 -21.43 8.39
C ALA A 11 13.83 -20.90 9.67
N TYR A 12 14.58 -20.63 10.75
CA TYR A 12 14.01 -20.31 12.06
C TYR A 12 13.91 -18.80 12.33
N GLU A 13 14.73 -17.96 11.67
CA GLU A 13 14.53 -16.51 11.68
C GLU A 13 13.25 -16.09 10.93
N TRP A 14 12.77 -16.93 10.00
CA TRP A 14 11.61 -16.61 9.16
C TRP A 14 10.28 -16.85 9.88
N LEU A 15 10.28 -17.70 10.90
CA LEU A 15 9.13 -17.97 11.77
C LEU A 15 8.88 -16.85 12.80
N ALA A 16 9.93 -16.16 13.25
CA ALA A 16 9.85 -15.22 14.37
C ALA A 16 9.04 -13.95 14.06
N GLU A 17 9.20 -13.37 12.86
CA GLU A 17 8.47 -12.16 12.44
C GLU A 17 6.97 -12.44 12.19
N TRP A 18 6.63 -13.66 11.75
CA TRP A 18 5.26 -14.07 11.44
C TRP A 18 4.45 -14.27 12.72
N GLN A 19 5.06 -14.83 13.76
CA GLN A 19 4.39 -15.04 15.05
C GLN A 19 3.95 -13.72 15.69
N LEU A 20 4.66 -12.62 15.42
CA LEU A 20 4.33 -11.29 15.97
C LEU A 20 3.24 -10.57 15.18
N THR A 21 3.26 -10.66 13.84
CA THR A 21 2.37 -9.87 12.99
C THR A 21 1.15 -10.65 12.52
N GLY A 22 1.19 -11.98 12.51
CA GLY A 22 0.16 -12.82 11.91
C GLY A 22 0.06 -12.69 10.39
N ILE A 23 1.06 -12.08 9.72
CA ILE A 23 1.10 -11.89 8.28
C ILE A 23 2.40 -12.49 7.73
N PRO A 24 2.32 -13.33 6.68
CA PRO A 24 3.49 -13.81 5.98
C PRO A 24 4.41 -12.68 5.48
N CYS A 25 5.70 -12.78 5.76
CA CYS A 25 6.76 -11.91 5.23
C CYS A 25 6.88 -12.10 3.71
N ILE A 26 7.50 -11.14 3.04
CA ILE A 26 7.65 -11.15 1.56
C ILE A 26 8.25 -12.44 1.02
N HIS A 27 9.16 -13.05 1.78
CA HIS A 27 9.84 -14.25 1.33
C HIS A 27 8.97 -15.49 1.48
N GLY A 28 8.22 -15.62 2.58
CA GLY A 28 7.30 -16.74 2.70
C GLY A 28 6.02 -16.58 1.87
N ILE A 29 5.62 -15.34 1.53
CA ILE A 29 4.64 -15.14 0.44
C ILE A 29 5.18 -15.73 -0.87
N SER A 30 6.45 -15.46 -1.19
CA SER A 30 7.08 -16.01 -2.40
C SER A 30 7.10 -17.54 -2.39
N THR A 31 7.48 -18.18 -1.28
CA THR A 31 7.52 -19.65 -1.21
C THR A 31 6.12 -20.27 -1.28
N LEU A 32 5.11 -19.67 -0.65
CA LEU A 32 3.73 -20.14 -0.70
C LEU A 32 3.18 -20.08 -2.14
N LEU A 33 3.42 -18.96 -2.84
CA LEU A 33 3.02 -18.80 -4.24
C LEU A 33 3.76 -19.78 -5.16
N SER A 34 5.07 -19.96 -4.99
CA SER A 34 5.84 -20.94 -5.76
C SER A 34 5.42 -22.39 -5.49
N SER A 35 4.89 -22.66 -4.30
CA SER A 35 4.35 -23.97 -3.92
C SER A 35 2.86 -24.13 -4.28
N ASN A 36 2.28 -23.16 -5.00
CA ASN A 36 0.86 -23.12 -5.37
C ASN A 36 -0.09 -23.29 -4.17
N ARG A 37 0.27 -22.72 -3.02
CA ARG A 37 -0.55 -22.70 -1.81
C ARG A 37 -1.28 -21.36 -1.73
N ASP A 38 -2.53 -21.40 -1.25
CA ASP A 38 -3.27 -20.17 -1.01
C ASP A 38 -2.66 -19.41 0.17
N LEU A 39 -2.42 -18.12 -0.02
CA LEU A 39 -1.89 -17.23 1.01
C LEU A 39 -2.91 -17.03 2.14
N ILE A 40 -4.20 -17.08 1.83
CA ILE A 40 -5.29 -16.84 2.79
C ILE A 40 -5.25 -17.84 3.96
N ASP A 41 -4.78 -19.06 3.71
CA ASP A 41 -4.67 -20.12 4.72
C ASP A 41 -3.62 -19.82 5.80
N TYR A 42 -2.63 -18.98 5.49
CA TYR A 42 -1.49 -18.67 6.36
C TYR A 42 -1.58 -17.28 7.01
N ILE A 43 -2.63 -16.52 6.69
CA ILE A 43 -2.89 -15.23 7.31
C ILE A 43 -3.69 -15.44 8.60
N HIS A 44 -3.27 -14.77 9.67
CA HIS A 44 -3.96 -14.82 10.95
C HIS A 44 -5.40 -14.32 10.83
N ASN A 45 -6.31 -14.99 11.56
CA ASN A 45 -7.76 -14.80 11.46
C ASN A 45 -8.19 -13.32 11.48
N LYS A 46 -7.54 -12.50 12.32
CA LYS A 46 -7.76 -11.04 12.44
C LYS A 46 -7.76 -10.29 11.09
N TYR A 47 -6.96 -10.73 10.12
CA TYR A 47 -6.80 -10.07 8.82
C TYR A 47 -7.65 -10.72 7.71
N LYS A 48 -8.42 -11.76 8.02
CA LYS A 48 -9.38 -12.35 7.07
C LYS A 48 -10.52 -11.38 6.81
N LYS A 49 -11.08 -11.49 5.60
CA LYS A 49 -12.10 -10.59 5.08
C LYS A 49 -13.33 -10.55 6.00
N GLU A 50 -13.78 -11.70 6.49
CA GLU A 50 -14.97 -11.79 7.34
C GLU A 50 -14.79 -10.96 8.61
N ASN A 51 -13.69 -11.17 9.34
CA ASN A 51 -13.40 -10.48 10.59
C ASN A 51 -13.11 -8.99 10.41
N PHE A 52 -12.48 -8.61 9.30
CA PHE A 52 -12.29 -7.20 8.97
C PHE A 52 -13.64 -6.50 8.75
N ILE A 53 -14.55 -7.13 8.01
CA ILE A 53 -15.90 -6.61 7.78
C ILE A 53 -16.64 -6.50 9.10
N GLU A 54 -16.57 -7.51 9.97
CA GLU A 54 -17.23 -7.49 11.28
C GLU A 54 -16.67 -6.39 12.19
N ALA A 55 -15.34 -6.26 12.27
CA ALA A 55 -14.68 -5.27 13.13
C ALA A 55 -15.00 -3.82 12.72
N TYR A 56 -15.03 -3.55 11.41
CA TYR A 56 -15.26 -2.24 10.81
C TYR A 56 -16.68 -2.02 10.28
N ALA A 57 -17.58 -2.98 10.46
CA ALA A 57 -18.99 -2.81 10.17
C ALA A 57 -19.46 -1.54 10.90
N PRO A 58 -20.18 -0.64 10.22
CA PRO A 58 -20.61 0.62 10.81
C PRO A 58 -21.55 0.32 11.99
N ARG A 59 -20.99 0.21 13.19
CA ARG A 59 -21.72 0.13 14.45
C ARG A 59 -22.28 1.50 14.77
N GLY A 60 -23.28 1.96 14.01
CA GLY A 60 -24.19 3.08 14.30
C GLY A 60 -23.60 4.38 14.86
N ARG A 61 -22.27 4.55 14.91
CA ARG A 61 -21.62 5.64 15.65
C ARG A 61 -21.75 6.87 14.77
N PRO A 62 -22.60 7.84 15.14
CA PRO A 62 -22.69 9.07 14.37
C PRO A 62 -21.31 9.71 14.33
N LYS A 63 -20.86 10.09 13.13
CA LYS A 63 -19.64 10.88 12.98
C LYS A 63 -19.88 12.19 13.71
N LYS A 64 -19.26 12.37 14.88
CA LYS A 64 -19.27 13.66 15.56
C LYS A 64 -18.52 14.64 14.64
N ALA A 65 -19.23 15.62 14.10
CA ALA A 65 -18.56 16.78 13.53
C ALA A 65 -17.72 17.41 14.65
N ARG A 66 -16.43 17.64 14.37
CA ARG A 66 -15.59 18.34 15.34
C ARG A 66 -16.17 19.74 15.53
N ALA A 67 -16.53 20.08 16.77
CA ALA A 67 -16.82 21.46 17.13
C ALA A 67 -15.50 22.23 17.08
N PHE A 68 -15.49 23.32 16.31
CA PHE A 68 -14.33 24.19 16.20
C PHE A 68 -14.38 25.19 17.36
N GLN A 69 -13.36 25.22 18.20
CA GLN A 69 -13.29 26.19 19.30
C GLN A 69 -13.11 27.62 18.75
N ALA A 70 -13.59 28.62 19.47
CA ALA A 70 -13.59 30.02 18.99
C ALA A 70 -12.17 30.56 18.72
N ASP A 71 -11.18 30.04 19.44
CA ASP A 71 -9.75 30.40 19.35
C ASP A 71 -8.95 29.53 18.37
N GLU A 72 -9.56 28.47 17.80
CA GLU A 72 -8.88 27.67 16.79
C GLU A 72 -8.75 28.47 15.47
N ILE A 73 -7.64 28.31 14.74
CA ILE A 73 -7.42 28.97 13.45
C ILE A 73 -7.85 28.05 12.30
N ARG A 74 -8.80 28.48 11.46
CA ARG A 74 -9.27 27.66 10.33
C ARG A 74 -8.15 27.51 9.31
N VAL A 75 -7.68 26.27 9.10
CA VAL A 75 -6.66 25.95 8.11
C VAL A 75 -7.27 26.18 6.72
N GLY A 76 -6.98 27.35 6.15
CA GLY A 76 -7.59 27.87 4.92
C GLY A 76 -7.39 29.38 4.77
N GLY A 77 -7.21 30.11 5.87
CA GLY A 77 -6.72 31.49 5.88
C GLY A 77 -5.18 31.58 5.78
N LYS A 78 -4.65 32.80 5.65
CA LYS A 78 -3.22 33.16 5.51
C LYS A 78 -2.33 32.78 6.72
N SER A 79 -2.60 31.69 7.42
CA SER A 79 -1.87 31.20 8.61
C SER A 79 -0.61 30.41 8.27
N LYS A 80 -0.30 30.20 6.98
CA LYS A 80 0.96 29.57 6.58
C LYS A 80 2.08 30.59 6.72
N LEU A 81 2.91 30.39 7.75
CA LEU A 81 4.19 31.09 7.86
C LEU A 81 5.00 30.84 6.59
N ARG A 82 5.52 31.92 5.99
CA ARG A 82 6.45 31.80 4.88
C ARG A 82 7.74 31.17 5.39
N ARG A 83 8.22 30.14 4.70
CA ARG A 83 9.51 29.50 5.00
C ARG A 83 10.62 30.46 4.55
N ASN A 84 10.94 31.42 5.41
CA ASN A 84 12.09 32.30 5.26
C ASN A 84 13.36 31.56 5.72
N TYR A 85 14.54 31.97 5.26
CA TYR A 85 15.86 31.45 5.67
C TYR A 85 16.29 30.07 5.15
N VAL A 86 15.45 29.35 4.41
CA VAL A 86 15.89 28.09 3.77
C VAL A 86 16.54 28.38 2.43
N VAL A 87 17.86 28.21 2.38
CA VAL A 87 18.62 28.33 1.14
C VAL A 87 18.35 27.11 0.27
N VAL A 88 17.74 27.35 -0.89
CA VAL A 88 17.47 26.29 -1.87
C VAL A 88 18.77 25.96 -2.59
N ARG A 89 19.30 24.76 -2.38
CA ARG A 89 20.45 24.20 -3.10
C ARG A 89 20.01 23.19 -4.14
N CYS A 90 20.53 23.30 -5.34
CA CYS A 90 20.26 22.36 -6.42
C CYS A 90 21.03 21.05 -6.20
N SER A 91 20.34 19.91 -6.18
CA SER A 91 21.01 18.60 -6.04
C SER A 91 21.82 18.16 -7.27
N MET A 92 21.65 18.81 -8.42
CA MET A 92 22.44 18.53 -9.64
C MET A 92 23.73 19.33 -9.69
N CYS A 93 23.64 20.67 -9.60
CA CYS A 93 24.78 21.56 -9.78
C CYS A 93 25.36 22.10 -8.45
N LYS A 94 24.70 21.80 -7.32
CA LYS A 94 25.05 22.25 -5.95
C LYS A 94 25.00 23.76 -5.72
N GLN A 95 24.62 24.54 -6.73
CA GLN A 95 24.45 25.99 -6.62
C GLN A 95 23.15 26.35 -5.90
N GLU A 96 23.15 27.54 -5.30
CA GLU A 96 22.03 28.10 -4.55
C GLU A 96 21.05 28.86 -5.46
N GLY A 97 19.83 29.10 -4.98
CA GLY A 97 18.82 29.92 -5.67
C GLY A 97 17.85 29.13 -6.56
N HIS A 98 18.10 27.86 -6.84
CA HIS A 98 17.21 27.00 -7.62
C HIS A 98 17.31 25.53 -7.16
N ASN A 99 16.31 24.72 -7.51
CA ASN A 99 16.29 23.28 -7.24
C ASN A 99 16.60 22.47 -8.52
N LYS A 100 16.86 21.16 -8.41
CA LYS A 100 17.05 20.27 -9.58
C LYS A 100 15.90 20.36 -10.58
N SER A 101 14.70 20.64 -10.06
CA SER A 101 13.55 21.34 -10.64
C SER A 101 13.72 22.24 -11.87
N THR A 102 14.55 23.24 -11.70
CA THR A 102 14.63 24.41 -12.56
C THR A 102 16.08 24.71 -12.90
N CYS A 103 16.95 23.72 -12.70
CA CYS A 103 18.36 23.83 -13.01
C CYS A 103 18.57 23.88 -14.52
N GLU A 104 19.34 24.84 -14.98
CA GLU A 104 19.71 25.01 -16.39
C GLU A 104 20.49 23.79 -16.92
N ARG A 105 21.35 23.19 -16.08
CA ARG A 105 22.10 21.94 -16.37
C ARG A 105 21.25 20.67 -16.34
N ARG A 106 19.92 20.79 -16.30
CA ARG A 106 19.01 19.62 -16.30
C ARG A 106 19.04 18.87 -17.63
N SER A 107 19.18 19.57 -18.76
CA SER A 107 19.20 18.98 -20.11
C SER A 107 20.44 18.13 -20.37
N GLU A 108 21.54 18.40 -19.67
CA GLU A 108 22.85 17.75 -19.86
C GLU A 108 22.99 16.46 -19.02
N GLY A 109 22.07 16.19 -18.10
CA GLY A 109 22.10 15.05 -17.20
C GLY A 109 21.34 13.82 -17.70
N ASN A 110 21.66 13.31 -18.89
CA ASN A 110 21.18 11.99 -19.34
C ASN A 110 22.34 11.01 -19.54
N LEU A 111 22.88 10.51 -18.43
CA LEU A 111 23.72 9.30 -18.40
C LEU A 111 23.27 8.36 -17.26
N ASP A 112 21.96 8.08 -17.18
CA ASP A 112 21.44 7.04 -16.26
C ASP A 112 20.19 6.36 -16.86
N GLY A 113 20.30 5.99 -18.14
CA GLY A 113 19.26 5.35 -18.95
C GLY A 113 19.01 3.86 -18.69
N LEU A 114 19.57 3.24 -17.64
CA LEU A 114 19.32 1.81 -17.33
C LEU A 114 18.62 1.55 -15.98
N LYS A 115 18.44 2.56 -15.13
CA LYS A 115 17.82 2.38 -13.79
C LYS A 115 16.32 2.69 -13.77
N GLN A 116 15.82 3.43 -14.76
CA GLN A 116 14.41 3.81 -14.84
C GLN A 116 13.53 2.64 -15.33
N ASP A 117 14.07 1.76 -16.17
CA ASP A 117 13.33 0.66 -16.81
C ASP A 117 12.88 -0.41 -15.82
N LYS A 118 13.74 -0.76 -14.85
CA LYS A 118 13.39 -1.73 -13.78
C LYS A 118 12.28 -1.20 -12.87
N LYS A 119 12.28 0.11 -12.58
CA LYS A 119 11.25 0.75 -11.75
C LYS A 119 9.91 0.86 -12.49
N ALA A 120 9.95 1.21 -13.78
CA ALA A 120 8.76 1.25 -14.63
C ALA A 120 8.16 -0.14 -14.84
N LEU A 121 8.99 -1.17 -15.06
CA LEU A 121 8.55 -2.55 -15.21
C LEU A 121 7.91 -3.07 -13.91
N LYS A 122 8.54 -2.83 -12.75
CA LYS A 122 7.98 -3.19 -11.44
C LYS A 122 6.63 -2.50 -11.19
N LEU A 123 6.49 -1.23 -11.57
CA LEU A 123 5.24 -0.49 -11.43
C LEU A 123 4.14 -1.00 -12.39
N LYS A 124 4.51 -1.39 -13.62
CA LYS A 124 3.60 -2.00 -14.60
C LYS A 124 3.08 -3.36 -14.11
N VAL A 125 3.97 -4.25 -13.65
CA VAL A 125 3.61 -5.55 -13.09
C VAL A 125 2.70 -5.38 -11.86
N PHE A 126 3.03 -4.46 -10.95
CA PHE A 126 2.23 -4.21 -9.75
C PHE A 126 0.84 -3.64 -10.07
N LYS A 127 0.74 -2.75 -11.07
CA LYS A 127 -0.55 -2.24 -11.56
C LYS A 127 -1.40 -3.36 -12.15
N GLN A 128 -0.81 -4.21 -12.98
CA GLN A 128 -1.49 -5.36 -13.59
C GLN A 128 -2.03 -6.34 -12.55
N VAL A 129 -1.24 -6.67 -11.52
CA VAL A 129 -1.70 -7.54 -10.41
C VAL A 129 -2.84 -6.88 -9.63
N LYS A 130 -2.75 -5.57 -9.34
CA LYS A 130 -3.84 -4.84 -8.67
C LYS A 130 -5.13 -4.81 -9.49
N ASP A 131 -5.02 -4.64 -10.79
CA ASP A 131 -6.18 -4.58 -11.70
C ASP A 131 -6.83 -5.97 -11.84
N GLN A 132 -6.04 -7.04 -11.87
CA GLN A 132 -6.55 -8.43 -11.83
C GLN A 132 -7.27 -8.73 -10.51
N ILE A 133 -6.69 -8.37 -9.36
CA ILE A 133 -7.35 -8.54 -8.05
C ILE A 133 -8.66 -7.75 -7.99
N LYS A 134 -8.68 -6.51 -8.49
CA LYS A 134 -9.92 -5.72 -8.55
C LYS A 134 -10.99 -6.36 -9.41
N LEU A 135 -10.63 -6.91 -10.57
CA LEU A 135 -11.57 -7.61 -11.46
C LEU A 135 -12.12 -8.88 -10.82
N ILE A 136 -11.27 -9.64 -10.13
CA ILE A 136 -11.66 -10.84 -9.37
C ILE A 136 -12.64 -10.45 -8.27
N VAL A 137 -12.32 -9.45 -7.44
CA VAL A 137 -13.23 -8.95 -6.39
C VAL A 137 -14.54 -8.42 -6.99
N PHE A 138 -14.50 -7.71 -8.12
CA PHE A 138 -15.70 -7.19 -8.75
C PHE A 138 -16.60 -8.32 -9.29
N LYS A 139 -16.03 -9.27 -10.04
CA LYS A 139 -16.78 -10.36 -10.68
C LYS A 139 -17.24 -11.46 -9.72
N GLN A 140 -16.40 -11.84 -8.76
CA GLN A 140 -16.68 -12.97 -7.86
C GLN A 140 -17.40 -12.56 -6.59
N VAL A 141 -17.30 -11.29 -6.18
CA VAL A 141 -17.90 -10.81 -4.92
C VAL A 141 -18.99 -9.79 -5.19
N LYS A 142 -18.71 -8.72 -5.95
CA LYS A 142 -19.67 -7.62 -6.09
C LYS A 142 -20.83 -7.93 -7.03
N GLU A 143 -20.59 -8.57 -8.17
CA GLU A 143 -21.63 -8.93 -9.14
C GLU A 143 -22.66 -9.95 -8.62
N PRO A 144 -22.28 -11.08 -8.00
CA PRO A 144 -23.28 -12.02 -7.47
C PRO A 144 -24.15 -11.39 -6.37
N ILE A 145 -23.56 -10.65 -5.42
CA ILE A 145 -24.31 -9.91 -4.38
C ILE A 145 -25.29 -8.91 -5.01
N ARG A 146 -24.84 -8.20 -6.05
CA ARG A 146 -25.67 -7.23 -6.77
C ARG A 146 -26.85 -7.92 -7.45
N LEU A 147 -26.65 -9.07 -8.08
CA LEU A 147 -27.70 -9.84 -8.74
C LEU A 147 -28.67 -10.47 -7.73
N GLU A 148 -28.17 -10.92 -6.59
CA GLU A 148 -28.98 -11.47 -5.48
C GLU A 148 -29.90 -10.40 -4.88
N PHE A 149 -29.36 -9.20 -4.68
CA PHE A 149 -30.15 -8.03 -4.27
C PHE A 149 -31.27 -7.70 -5.27
N PHE A 150 -30.98 -7.71 -6.59
CA PHE A 150 -32.01 -7.44 -7.60
C PHE A 150 -33.07 -8.54 -7.71
N LYS A 151 -32.74 -9.79 -7.41
CA LYS A 151 -33.73 -10.89 -7.33
C LYS A 151 -34.68 -10.68 -6.15
N GLN A 152 -34.14 -10.35 -4.97
CA GLN A 152 -34.95 -10.08 -3.77
C GLN A 152 -35.92 -8.90 -3.96
N VAL A 153 -35.50 -7.85 -4.67
CA VAL A 153 -36.37 -6.71 -4.98
C VAL A 153 -37.50 -7.11 -5.94
N LYS A 154 -37.24 -8.01 -6.90
CA LYS A 154 -38.21 -8.42 -7.92
C LYS A 154 -39.22 -9.48 -7.43
N GLU A 155 -38.90 -10.17 -6.34
CA GLU A 155 -39.79 -11.13 -5.65
C GLU A 155 -40.66 -10.45 -4.57
N ALA A 156 -40.40 -9.18 -4.26
CA ALA A 156 -41.13 -8.39 -3.27
C ALA A 156 -42.24 -7.49 -3.86
N ASP A 157 -42.37 -7.47 -5.20
CA ASP A 157 -43.43 -6.84 -5.98
C ASP A 157 -44.41 -7.89 -6.52
#